data_AF-A0A8J3NY57-F1
#
_entry.id   AF-A0A8J3NY57-F1
#
_cell.length_a   1.000
_cell.length_b   1.000
_cell.length_c   1.000
_cell.angle_alpha   90.00
_cell.angle_beta   90.00
_cell.angle_gamma   90.00
#
_symmetry.space_group_name_H-M   'P 1'
#
loop_
_entity.id
_entity.type
_entity.pdbx_description
1 polymer ?
#
loop_
_entity_poly.entity_id
_entity_poly.type
_entity_poly.pdbx_seq_one_letter_code
_entity_poly.pdbx_strand_id
1 'polypeptide(L)'
;MARRSNPSGCGCILLILVGPFLVSLAVSVPGTVLASPAVVAFLLARDPEQIAVHPSWWAGAALAPLVAYLVVRLAGRGRVYARHRIHLVRAGVLTVLCAGTALLAMVLYQQHLDATTGATPPAPAGPQPLTLETSLALVGPVAAGTTALLCYFVLRLLDRRLPRRSQDAPHTQTAPAWLEPRPQEIWWGEIEFRDGVGAKDRPFVVLRALPHHLEVLQITSQDKAHRDDHLPFWTDSDDPYAVDDGYLELRVRQVNKRNLRRRDAAYCPDQIWHRVRSIKATDPPQARS
;
A
#
# COMPACT_ATOMS: atom_id res chain seq x y z
N MET A 1 10.18 -26.59 42.61
CA MET A 1 10.39 -25.15 42.29
C MET A 1 11.47 -25.06 41.21
N ALA A 2 11.08 -24.93 39.95
CA ALA A 2 12.02 -24.78 38.82
C ALA A 2 12.16 -23.30 38.47
N ARG A 3 13.39 -22.78 38.56
CA ARG A 3 13.76 -21.39 38.32
C ARG A 3 13.79 -21.15 36.79
N ARG A 4 12.79 -20.44 36.25
CA ARG A 4 12.82 -19.96 34.85
C ARG A 4 13.88 -18.86 34.73
N SER A 5 14.93 -19.11 33.97
CA SER A 5 15.87 -18.10 33.49
C SER A 5 15.25 -17.36 32.30
N ASN A 6 14.99 -16.06 32.43
CA ASN A 6 14.58 -15.20 31.33
C ASN A 6 15.81 -14.75 30.52
N PRO A 7 15.91 -15.05 29.21
CA PRO A 7 16.96 -14.52 28.35
C PRO A 7 16.51 -13.19 27.74
N SER A 8 16.33 -12.15 28.57
CA SER A 8 15.81 -10.85 28.11
C SER A 8 16.88 -9.76 27.90
N GLY A 9 18.17 -10.07 28.09
CA GLY A 9 19.26 -9.08 27.97
C GLY A 9 19.88 -8.93 26.58
N CYS A 10 19.87 -9.98 25.74
CA CYS A 10 20.64 -10.00 24.50
C CYS A 10 19.95 -9.25 23.33
N GLY A 11 18.62 -9.25 23.29
CA GLY A 11 17.85 -8.60 22.23
C GLY A 11 17.89 -7.06 22.24
N CYS A 12 17.94 -6.45 23.43
CA CYS A 12 17.95 -4.99 23.56
C CYS A 12 19.28 -4.37 23.14
N ILE A 13 20.41 -5.03 23.44
CA ILE A 13 21.75 -4.56 23.05
C ILE A 13 21.93 -4.67 21.53
N LEU A 14 21.44 -5.74 20.91
CA LEU A 14 21.45 -5.91 19.46
C LEU A 14 20.61 -4.82 18.76
N LEU A 15 19.43 -4.49 19.28
CA LEU A 15 18.58 -3.41 18.74
C LEU A 15 19.22 -2.03 18.83
N ILE A 16 19.94 -1.73 19.90
CA ILE A 16 20.60 -0.43 20.10
C ILE A 16 21.82 -0.27 19.18
N LEU A 17 22.60 -1.34 18.98
CA LEU A 17 23.81 -1.30 18.15
C LEU A 17 23.50 -1.43 16.65
N VAL A 18 22.58 -2.32 16.28
CA VAL A 18 22.28 -2.63 14.87
C VAL A 18 21.17 -1.72 14.32
N GLY A 19 20.28 -1.22 15.19
CA GLY A 19 19.17 -0.36 14.80
C GLY A 19 19.58 0.89 14.02
N PRO A 20 20.52 1.73 14.51
CA PRO A 20 20.99 2.91 13.79
C PRO A 20 21.60 2.58 12.43
N PHE A 21 22.32 1.47 12.32
CA PHE A 21 22.92 1.03 11.07
C PHE A 21 21.85 0.60 10.06
N LEU A 22 20.85 -0.16 10.48
CA LEU A 22 19.73 -0.56 9.62
C LEU A 22 18.88 0.63 9.20
N VAL A 23 18.65 1.60 10.08
CA VAL A 23 17.96 2.86 9.76
C VAL A 23 18.77 3.66 8.75
N SER A 24 20.08 3.78 8.97
CA SER A 24 20.99 4.45 8.03
C SER A 24 20.98 3.78 6.66
N LEU A 25 21.04 2.45 6.61
CA LEU A 25 20.95 1.69 5.35
C LEU A 25 19.59 1.86 4.66
N ALA A 26 18.49 1.81 5.43
CA ALA A 26 17.13 1.95 4.94
C ALA A 26 16.82 3.36 4.42
N VAL A 27 17.58 4.37 4.84
CA VAL A 27 17.44 5.75 4.34
C VAL A 27 18.44 6.03 3.21
N SER A 28 19.69 5.60 3.35
CA SER A 28 20.76 5.90 2.39
C SER A 28 20.54 5.19 1.06
N VAL A 29 20.19 3.90 1.04
CA VAL A 29 20.02 3.17 -0.22
C VAL A 29 18.87 3.73 -1.07
N PRO A 30 17.65 3.94 -0.53
CA PRO A 30 16.58 4.59 -1.29
C PRO A 30 16.92 6.05 -1.61
N GLY A 31 17.57 6.77 -0.70
CA GLY A 31 17.99 8.16 -0.90
C GLY A 31 18.93 8.30 -2.11
N THR A 32 19.93 7.44 -2.23
CA THR A 32 20.86 7.42 -3.37
C THR A 32 20.13 7.18 -4.69
N VAL A 33 19.25 6.17 -4.73
CA VAL A 33 18.47 5.87 -5.94
C VAL A 33 17.53 7.01 -6.31
N LEU A 34 16.85 7.62 -5.33
CA LEU A 34 15.93 8.74 -5.56
C LEU A 34 16.64 10.05 -5.91
N ALA A 35 17.88 10.26 -5.45
CA ALA A 35 18.72 11.40 -5.83
C ALA A 35 19.31 11.25 -7.24
N SER A 36 19.41 10.03 -7.76
CA SER A 36 20.16 9.72 -8.99
C SER A 36 19.73 10.57 -10.21
N PRO A 37 18.42 10.82 -10.48
CA PRO A 37 18.03 11.71 -11.58
C PRO A 37 18.61 13.13 -11.46
N ALA A 38 18.68 13.66 -10.23
CA ALA A 38 19.24 14.98 -9.96
C ALA A 38 20.77 14.99 -10.11
N VAL A 39 21.44 13.93 -9.64
CA VAL A 39 22.90 13.79 -9.78
C VAL A 39 23.28 13.69 -11.25
N VAL A 40 22.57 12.88 -12.04
CA VAL A 40 22.75 12.78 -13.50
C VAL A 40 22.58 14.14 -14.16
N ALA A 41 21.48 14.85 -13.86
CA ALA A 41 21.23 16.17 -14.45
C ALA A 41 22.30 17.21 -14.06
N PHE A 42 22.74 17.20 -12.79
CA PHE A 42 23.78 18.10 -12.30
C PHE A 42 25.13 17.83 -12.97
N LEU A 43 25.54 16.56 -13.06
CA LEU A 43 26.79 16.16 -13.71
C LEU A 43 26.76 16.51 -15.21
N LEU A 44 25.69 16.19 -15.93
CA LEU A 44 25.54 16.55 -17.34
C LEU A 44 25.64 18.06 -17.60
N ALA A 45 25.14 18.88 -16.67
CA ALA A 45 25.19 20.33 -16.79
C ALA A 45 26.58 20.94 -16.46
N ARG A 46 27.37 20.26 -15.62
CA ARG A 46 28.66 20.76 -15.13
C ARG A 46 29.86 20.18 -15.87
N ASP A 47 29.91 18.85 -15.94
CA ASP A 47 31.03 18.10 -16.51
C ASP A 47 30.52 16.72 -17.01
N PRO A 48 30.20 16.60 -18.30
CA PRO A 48 29.66 15.37 -18.85
C PRO A 48 30.67 14.21 -18.86
N GLU A 49 31.99 14.45 -18.74
CA GLU A 49 32.96 13.35 -18.71
C GLU A 49 32.87 12.56 -17.40
N GLN A 50 32.51 13.21 -16.29
CA GLN A 50 32.35 12.54 -15.00
C GLN A 50 31.23 11.49 -14.99
N ILE A 51 30.19 11.68 -15.81
CA ILE A 51 29.09 10.70 -15.87
C ILE A 51 29.51 9.39 -16.56
N ALA A 52 30.48 9.46 -17.48
CA ALA A 52 31.01 8.29 -18.16
C ALA A 52 31.79 7.38 -17.19
N VAL A 53 32.42 7.97 -16.17
CA VAL A 53 33.15 7.25 -15.11
C VAL A 53 32.21 6.56 -14.12
N HIS A 54 30.97 7.03 -14.00
CA HIS A 54 30.00 6.55 -13.01
C HIS A 54 28.65 6.10 -13.61
N PRO A 55 28.62 4.99 -14.37
CA PRO A 55 27.40 4.50 -15.02
C PRO A 55 26.31 4.06 -14.03
N SER A 56 26.65 3.81 -12.76
CA SER A 56 25.69 3.42 -11.72
C SER A 56 24.62 4.49 -11.47
N TRP A 57 24.91 5.77 -11.70
CA TRP A 57 23.93 6.84 -11.57
C TRP A 57 22.80 6.73 -12.59
N TRP A 58 23.07 6.22 -13.80
CA TRP A 58 22.02 5.94 -14.79
C TRP A 58 21.09 4.82 -14.35
N ALA A 59 21.65 3.76 -13.77
CA ALA A 59 20.85 2.67 -13.21
C ALA A 59 19.98 3.17 -12.05
N GLY A 60 20.53 4.00 -11.17
CA GLY A 60 19.77 4.66 -10.10
C GLY A 60 18.64 5.54 -10.64
N ALA A 61 18.91 6.35 -11.67
CA ALA A 61 17.91 7.22 -12.28
C ALA A 61 16.76 6.42 -12.91
N ALA A 62 17.06 5.31 -13.58
CA ALA A 62 16.06 4.41 -14.14
C ALA A 62 15.21 3.70 -13.06
N LEU A 63 15.79 3.40 -11.90
CA LEU A 63 15.12 2.71 -10.79
C LEU A 63 14.36 3.66 -9.84
N ALA A 64 14.60 4.98 -9.90
CA ALA A 64 13.98 5.96 -9.01
C ALA A 64 12.44 5.88 -8.94
N PRO A 65 11.68 5.74 -10.06
CA PRO A 65 10.22 5.63 -10.00
C PRO A 65 9.76 4.35 -9.28
N LEU A 66 10.46 3.23 -9.48
CA LEU A 66 10.15 1.96 -8.84
C LEU A 66 10.39 2.02 -7.33
N VAL A 67 11.52 2.61 -6.91
CA VAL A 67 11.83 2.80 -5.48
C VAL A 67 10.80 3.73 -4.82
N ALA A 68 10.45 4.84 -5.46
CA ALA A 68 9.40 5.74 -4.97
C ALA A 68 8.05 5.01 -4.81
N TYR A 69 7.67 4.18 -5.78
CA TYR A 69 6.47 3.36 -5.70
C TYR A 69 6.51 2.37 -4.53
N LEU A 70 7.64 1.71 -4.28
CA LEU A 70 7.81 0.81 -3.14
C LEU A 70 7.69 1.54 -1.80
N VAL A 71 8.29 2.72 -1.66
CA VAL A 71 8.17 3.56 -0.45
C VAL A 71 6.71 3.93 -0.18
N VAL A 72 5.99 4.39 -1.21
CA VAL A 72 4.56 4.74 -1.13
C VAL A 72 3.70 3.53 -0.80
N ARG A 73 3.96 2.39 -1.45
CA ARG A 73 3.23 1.12 -1.22
C ARG A 73 3.46 0.60 0.20
N LEU A 74 4.68 0.71 0.73
CA LEU A 74 5.01 0.33 2.10
C LEU A 74 4.35 1.26 3.13
N ALA A 75 4.29 2.56 2.85
CA ALA A 75 3.59 3.53 3.71
C ALA A 75 2.08 3.22 3.81
N GLY A 76 1.46 2.81 2.70
CA GLY A 76 0.04 2.46 2.61
C GLY A 76 -0.31 1.00 2.95
N ARG A 77 0.66 0.18 3.39
CA ARG A 77 0.44 -1.26 3.63
C ARG A 77 -0.65 -1.47 4.71
N GLY A 78 -1.70 -2.22 4.37
CA GLY A 78 -2.84 -2.50 5.26
C GLY A 78 -3.93 -1.43 5.30
N ARG A 79 -3.92 -0.49 4.34
CA ARG A 79 -4.97 0.53 4.16
C ARG A 79 -5.64 0.38 2.80
N VAL A 80 -6.90 0.79 2.71
CA VAL A 80 -7.67 0.70 1.47
C VAL A 80 -7.23 1.80 0.53
N TYR A 81 -6.50 1.42 -0.51
CA TYR A 81 -6.40 2.21 -1.73
C TYR A 81 -7.00 1.36 -2.84
N ALA A 82 -8.27 1.61 -3.15
CA ALA A 82 -9.00 0.92 -4.22
C ALA A 82 -8.40 1.16 -5.62
N ARG A 83 -7.41 2.07 -5.77
CA ARG A 83 -6.84 2.40 -7.08
C ARG A 83 -5.32 2.49 -7.04
N HIS A 84 -4.64 1.56 -7.73
CA HIS A 84 -3.21 1.62 -8.05
C HIS A 84 -2.76 2.99 -8.60
N ARG A 85 -3.67 3.73 -9.26
CA ARG A 85 -3.44 5.09 -9.76
C ARG A 85 -3.02 6.08 -8.66
N ILE A 86 -3.58 6.00 -7.45
CA ILE A 86 -3.23 6.90 -6.35
C ILE A 86 -1.79 6.67 -5.91
N HIS A 87 -1.34 5.40 -5.87
CA HIS A 87 0.04 5.08 -5.56
C HIS A 87 1.01 5.57 -6.64
N LEU A 88 0.62 5.50 -7.92
CA LEU A 88 1.44 6.03 -9.02
C LEU A 88 1.58 7.55 -8.95
N VAL A 89 0.49 8.29 -8.69
CA VAL A 89 0.54 9.76 -8.52
C VAL A 89 1.41 10.13 -7.33
N ARG A 90 1.21 9.48 -6.17
CA ARG A 90 2.02 9.71 -4.96
C ARG A 90 3.50 9.39 -5.22
N ALA A 91 3.80 8.31 -5.95
CA ALA A 91 5.16 7.94 -6.32
C ALA A 91 5.80 8.98 -7.23
N GLY A 92 5.09 9.48 -8.25
CA GLY A 92 5.56 10.55 -9.12
C GLY A 92 5.87 11.84 -8.35
N VAL A 93 4.98 12.27 -7.45
CA VAL A 93 5.21 13.43 -6.58
C VAL A 93 6.45 13.21 -5.70
N LEU A 94 6.60 12.03 -5.10
CA LEU A 94 7.77 11.69 -4.28
C LEU A 94 9.07 11.75 -5.08
N THR A 95 9.11 11.20 -6.29
CA THR A 95 10.29 11.25 -7.16
C THR A 95 10.68 12.69 -7.48
N VAL A 96 9.72 13.55 -7.85
CA VAL A 96 9.97 14.96 -8.15
C VAL A 96 10.49 15.72 -6.93
N LEU A 97 9.89 15.50 -5.75
CA LEU A 97 10.33 16.13 -4.51
C LEU A 97 11.76 15.72 -4.13
N CYS A 98 12.08 14.42 -4.15
CA CYS A 98 13.41 13.93 -3.83
C CYS A 98 14.48 14.41 -4.83
N ALA A 99 14.18 14.41 -6.13
CA ALA A 99 15.11 14.93 -7.14
C ALA A 99 15.32 16.44 -6.98
N GLY A 100 14.24 17.20 -6.75
CA GLY A 100 14.32 18.65 -6.55
C GLY A 100 15.12 19.03 -5.31
N THR A 101 14.91 18.36 -4.18
CA THR A 101 15.66 18.64 -2.94
C THR A 101 17.12 18.23 -3.05
N ALA A 102 17.42 17.10 -3.70
CA ALA A 102 18.80 16.70 -3.98
C ALA A 102 19.52 17.73 -4.87
N LEU A 103 18.89 18.17 -5.96
CA LEU A 103 19.46 19.17 -6.86
C LEU A 103 19.74 20.49 -6.13
N LEU A 104 18.76 20.99 -5.37
CA LEU A 104 18.91 22.21 -4.58
C LEU A 104 20.07 22.09 -3.57
N ALA A 105 20.16 20.97 -2.86
CA ALA A 105 21.23 20.74 -1.87
C ALA A 105 22.62 20.75 -2.53
N MET A 106 22.77 20.12 -3.70
CA MET A 106 24.04 20.13 -4.44
C MET A 106 24.42 21.53 -4.93
N VAL A 107 23.45 22.31 -5.45
CA VAL A 107 23.69 23.70 -5.89
C VAL A 107 24.12 24.58 -4.71
N LEU A 108 23.42 24.51 -3.58
CA LEU A 108 23.76 25.30 -2.39
C LEU A 108 25.13 24.90 -1.81
N TYR A 109 25.44 23.61 -1.80
CA TYR A 109 26.76 23.13 -1.36
C TYR A 109 27.88 23.65 -2.25
N GLN A 110 27.68 23.65 -3.57
CA GLN A 110 28.66 24.20 -4.50
C GLN A 110 28.87 25.71 -4.29
N GLN A 111 27.79 26.48 -4.13
CA GLN A 111 27.88 27.91 -3.83
C GLN A 111 28.68 28.18 -2.56
N HIS A 112 28.54 27.31 -1.55
CA HIS A 112 29.31 27.41 -0.32
C HIS A 112 30.82 27.12 -0.54
N LEU A 113 31.15 26.12 -1.35
CA LEU A 113 32.54 25.82 -1.72
C LEU A 113 33.20 26.97 -2.50
N ASP A 114 32.48 27.54 -3.48
CA ASP A 114 32.98 28.65 -4.29
C ASP A 114 33.22 29.91 -3.42
N ALA A 115 32.32 30.18 -2.46
CA ALA A 115 32.45 31.30 -1.52
C ALA A 115 33.62 31.15 -0.55
N THR A 116 33.93 29.91 -0.14
CA THR A 116 35.02 29.61 0.82
C THR A 116 36.40 29.58 0.14
N THR A 117 36.47 29.20 -1.14
CA THR A 117 37.73 29.23 -1.91
C THR A 117 38.08 30.61 -2.46
N GLY A 118 37.10 31.50 -2.64
CA GLY A 118 37.33 32.90 -3.04
C GLY A 118 37.97 33.77 -1.94
N ALA A 119 37.99 33.31 -0.68
CA ALA A 119 38.73 33.92 0.40
C ALA A 119 40.12 33.28 0.50
N THR A 120 41.16 34.02 0.10
CA THR A 120 42.62 33.78 0.21
C THR A 120 43.07 32.39 0.70
N PRO A 121 43.84 31.60 -0.10
CA PRO A 121 44.16 30.22 0.25
C PRO A 121 45.01 30.10 1.53
N PRO A 122 44.57 29.34 2.55
CA PRO A 122 45.44 28.95 3.66
C PRO A 122 46.45 27.90 3.20
N ALA A 123 47.67 27.97 3.76
CA ALA A 123 48.74 27.02 3.52
C ALA A 123 48.30 25.56 3.81
N PRO A 124 48.75 24.56 3.03
CA PRO A 124 48.28 23.19 3.14
C PRO A 124 48.90 22.49 4.35
N ALA A 125 48.22 22.53 5.50
CA ALA A 125 48.57 21.72 6.67
C ALA A 125 47.36 20.99 7.30
N GLY A 126 46.17 21.09 6.69
CA GLY A 126 44.95 20.43 7.15
C GLY A 126 44.54 19.21 6.31
N PRO A 127 43.66 18.33 6.83
CA PRO A 127 43.08 17.23 6.06
C PRO A 127 42.48 17.78 4.77
N GLN A 128 42.81 17.16 3.63
CA GLN A 128 42.37 17.63 2.32
C GLN A 128 40.83 17.75 2.27
N PRO A 129 40.29 18.79 1.62
CA PRO A 129 38.85 18.89 1.42
C PRO A 129 38.37 17.63 0.69
N LEU A 130 37.22 17.09 1.14
CA LEU A 130 36.53 16.00 0.45
C LEU A 130 36.44 16.34 -1.04
N THR A 131 36.86 15.41 -1.89
CA THR A 131 36.77 15.57 -3.35
C THR A 131 35.32 15.87 -3.76
N LEU A 132 35.13 16.58 -4.87
CA LEU A 132 33.81 16.85 -5.45
C LEU A 132 32.98 15.54 -5.58
N GLU A 133 33.67 14.44 -5.91
CA GLU A 133 33.10 13.09 -6.00
C GLU A 133 32.51 12.59 -4.67
N THR A 134 33.25 12.74 -3.56
CA THR A 134 32.79 12.26 -2.24
C THR A 134 31.66 13.12 -1.67
N SER A 135 31.64 14.40 -1.99
CA SER A 135 30.59 15.32 -1.56
C SER A 135 29.28 15.13 -2.36
N LEU A 136 29.36 14.91 -3.68
CA LEU A 136 28.19 14.57 -4.51
C LEU A 136 27.53 13.25 -4.10
N ALA A 137 28.34 12.24 -3.72
CA ALA A 137 27.86 10.95 -3.25
C ALA A 137 27.18 11.02 -1.86
N LEU A 138 27.31 12.13 -1.14
CA LEU A 138 26.77 12.29 0.21
C LEU A 138 25.62 13.30 0.27
N VAL A 139 25.82 14.51 -0.24
CA VAL A 139 24.89 15.65 -0.04
C VAL A 139 23.54 15.39 -0.71
N GLY A 140 23.55 15.02 -2.00
CA GLY A 140 22.34 14.72 -2.75
C GLY A 140 21.55 13.54 -2.17
N PRO A 141 22.19 12.36 -1.96
CA PRO A 141 21.54 11.19 -1.37
C PRO A 141 20.98 11.41 0.05
N VAL A 142 21.67 12.15 0.91
CA VAL A 142 21.17 12.47 2.27
C VAL A 142 19.94 13.38 2.21
N ALA A 143 19.96 14.40 1.34
CA ALA A 143 18.81 15.29 1.14
C ALA A 143 17.59 14.52 0.57
N ALA A 144 17.80 13.66 -0.41
CA ALA A 144 16.73 12.82 -0.97
C ALA A 144 16.19 11.80 0.05
N GLY A 145 17.08 11.12 0.80
CA GLY A 145 16.71 10.14 1.81
C GLY A 145 15.91 10.74 2.96
N THR A 146 16.31 11.92 3.45
CA THR A 146 15.55 12.65 4.49
C THR A 146 14.19 13.11 3.97
N THR A 147 14.12 13.62 2.73
CA THR A 147 12.86 13.98 2.06
C THR A 147 11.93 12.77 1.94
N ALA A 148 12.46 11.62 1.52
CA ALA A 148 11.69 10.38 1.38
C ALA A 148 11.16 9.88 2.72
N LEU A 149 11.97 9.95 3.78
CA LEU A 149 11.58 9.58 5.13
C LEU A 149 10.46 10.48 5.66
N LEU A 150 10.57 11.79 5.48
CA LEU A 150 9.53 12.75 5.84
C LEU A 150 8.22 12.48 5.10
N CYS A 151 8.29 12.30 3.77
CA CYS A 151 7.13 11.95 2.96
C CYS A 151 6.50 10.64 3.41
N TYR A 152 7.31 9.62 3.73
CA TYR A 152 6.83 8.35 4.27
C TYR A 152 6.03 8.56 5.57
N PHE A 153 6.54 9.35 6.52
CA PHE A 153 5.84 9.63 7.78
C PHE A 153 4.58 10.47 7.59
N VAL A 154 4.62 11.48 6.72
CA VAL A 154 3.45 12.32 6.38
C VAL A 154 2.37 11.47 5.74
N LEU A 155 2.70 10.65 4.73
CA LEU A 155 1.77 9.71 4.11
C LEU A 155 1.21 8.75 5.17
N ARG A 156 2.06 8.17 6.02
CA ARG A 156 1.62 7.28 7.08
C ARG A 156 0.69 7.98 8.09
N LEU A 157 0.88 9.27 8.35
CA LEU A 157 0.03 10.06 9.25
C LEU A 157 -1.30 10.44 8.60
N LEU A 158 -1.29 10.83 7.32
CA LEU A 158 -2.50 11.07 6.54
C LEU A 158 -3.33 9.80 6.40
N ASP A 159 -2.68 8.67 6.12
CA ASP A 159 -3.29 7.36 5.99
C ASP A 159 -3.76 6.80 7.36
N ARG A 160 -3.26 7.34 8.48
CA ARG A 160 -3.82 7.06 9.82
C ARG A 160 -5.17 7.74 10.05
N ARG A 161 -5.40 8.90 9.43
CA ARG A 161 -6.70 9.59 9.48
C ARG A 161 -7.76 8.90 8.64
N LEU A 162 -7.32 8.15 7.62
CA LEU A 162 -8.20 7.23 6.92
C LEU A 162 -8.51 6.05 7.83
N PRO A 163 -9.78 5.64 7.96
CA PRO A 163 -10.14 4.52 8.80
C PRO A 163 -9.47 3.23 8.33
N ARG A 164 -9.13 2.37 9.28
CA ARG A 164 -8.50 1.07 8.99
C ARG A 164 -9.61 0.20 8.42
N ARG A 165 -9.31 -0.59 7.39
CA ARG A 165 -10.20 -1.66 6.95
C ARG A 165 -10.46 -2.53 8.17
N SER A 166 -11.64 -2.42 8.76
CA SER A 166 -12.06 -3.28 9.86
C SER A 166 -12.41 -4.65 9.28
N GLN A 167 -11.39 -5.39 8.83
CA GLN A 167 -11.52 -6.84 8.68
C GLN A 167 -11.61 -7.52 10.06
N ASP A 168 -11.19 -6.82 11.12
CA ASP A 168 -11.21 -7.29 12.51
C ASP A 168 -12.18 -6.49 13.39
N ALA A 169 -13.26 -5.92 12.81
CA ALA A 169 -14.35 -5.43 13.67
C ALA A 169 -14.78 -6.61 14.57
N PRO A 170 -14.90 -6.41 15.90
CA PRO A 170 -15.31 -7.47 16.80
C PRO A 170 -16.55 -8.17 16.24
N HIS A 171 -16.58 -9.51 16.29
CA HIS A 171 -17.68 -10.39 15.89
C HIS A 171 -19.03 -10.11 16.62
N THR A 172 -19.21 -8.93 17.20
CA THR A 172 -20.31 -8.55 18.08
C THR A 172 -21.18 -7.42 17.54
N GLN A 173 -20.80 -6.74 16.45
CA GLN A 173 -21.70 -5.77 15.82
C GLN A 173 -22.70 -6.49 14.91
N THR A 174 -23.85 -6.87 15.46
CA THR A 174 -25.02 -7.25 14.67
C THR A 174 -25.58 -6.01 14.00
N ALA A 175 -26.01 -6.14 12.74
CA ALA A 175 -26.66 -5.04 12.04
C ALA A 175 -27.90 -4.57 12.82
N PRO A 176 -28.22 -3.26 12.81
CA PRO A 176 -29.41 -2.77 13.47
C PRO A 176 -30.65 -3.51 12.96
N ALA A 177 -31.50 -4.00 13.88
CA ALA A 177 -32.64 -4.86 13.57
C ALA A 177 -33.68 -4.22 12.63
N TRP A 178 -33.63 -2.89 12.43
CA TRP A 178 -34.53 -2.14 11.56
C TRP A 178 -34.08 -2.05 10.09
N LEU A 179 -32.83 -2.44 9.78
CA LEU A 179 -32.41 -2.53 8.38
C LEU A 179 -32.90 -3.86 7.79
N GLU A 180 -33.94 -3.77 6.97
CA GLU A 180 -34.47 -4.92 6.25
C GLU A 180 -33.68 -5.13 4.94
N PRO A 181 -32.93 -6.23 4.79
CA PRO A 181 -32.11 -6.47 3.61
C PRO A 181 -32.97 -6.60 2.35
N ARG A 182 -32.56 -5.96 1.26
CA ARG A 182 -33.27 -6.00 -0.02
C ARG A 182 -32.47 -6.76 -1.08
N PRO A 183 -33.12 -7.38 -2.08
CA PRO A 183 -32.42 -7.93 -3.24
C PRO A 183 -31.44 -6.92 -3.84
N GLN A 184 -30.32 -7.40 -4.37
CA GLN A 184 -29.22 -6.61 -4.96
C GLN A 184 -28.32 -5.88 -3.95
N GLU A 185 -28.74 -5.72 -2.68
CA GLU A 185 -27.88 -5.14 -1.65
C GLU A 185 -26.71 -6.08 -1.31
N ILE A 186 -25.57 -5.46 -0.95
CA ILE A 186 -24.40 -6.17 -0.45
C ILE A 186 -24.37 -6.06 1.06
N TRP A 187 -24.13 -7.18 1.71
CA TRP A 187 -24.14 -7.32 3.16
C TRP A 187 -22.96 -8.15 3.62
N TRP A 188 -22.48 -7.86 4.83
CA TRP A 188 -21.47 -8.64 5.52
C TRP A 188 -22.13 -9.43 6.65
N GLY A 189 -21.70 -10.67 6.80
CA GLY A 189 -22.16 -11.55 7.86
C GLY A 189 -21.44 -12.90 7.87
N GLU A 190 -21.73 -13.68 8.90
CA GLU A 190 -21.16 -15.01 9.04
C GLU A 190 -21.80 -15.99 8.05
N ILE A 191 -20.98 -16.49 7.13
CA ILE A 191 -21.32 -17.58 6.22
C ILE A 191 -20.54 -18.83 6.64
N GLU A 192 -21.27 -19.93 6.83
CA GLU A 192 -20.70 -21.25 7.09
C GLU A 192 -19.82 -21.72 5.92
N PHE A 193 -18.72 -22.41 6.24
CA PHE A 193 -17.88 -23.01 5.21
C PHE A 193 -18.63 -24.14 4.48
N ARG A 194 -18.12 -24.51 3.29
CA ARG A 194 -18.75 -25.53 2.44
C ARG A 194 -18.85 -26.90 3.10
N ASP A 195 -17.85 -27.24 3.91
CA ASP A 195 -17.68 -28.46 4.69
C ASP A 195 -18.38 -28.39 6.06
N GLY A 196 -19.04 -27.28 6.39
CA GLY A 196 -19.83 -27.10 7.61
C GLY A 196 -19.01 -26.88 8.89
N VAL A 197 -17.68 -26.99 8.83
CA VAL A 197 -16.82 -26.81 10.02
C VAL A 197 -16.39 -25.35 10.16
N GLY A 198 -17.30 -24.55 10.72
CA GLY A 198 -17.06 -23.15 11.08
C GLY A 198 -17.72 -22.16 10.12
N ALA A 199 -17.59 -20.87 10.45
CA ALA A 199 -18.12 -19.76 9.66
C ALA A 199 -17.08 -18.63 9.58
N LYS A 200 -17.26 -17.76 8.60
CA LYS A 200 -16.41 -16.56 8.45
C LYS A 200 -17.26 -15.35 8.06
N ASP A 201 -16.89 -14.19 8.57
CA ASP A 201 -17.46 -12.91 8.12
C ASP A 201 -17.06 -12.67 6.66
N ARG A 202 -18.07 -12.60 5.79
CA ARG A 202 -17.91 -12.57 4.33
C ARG A 202 -18.91 -11.58 3.74
N PRO A 203 -18.53 -10.84 2.69
CA PRO A 203 -19.49 -10.09 1.91
C PRO A 203 -20.32 -11.04 1.04
N PHE A 204 -21.59 -10.69 0.83
CA PHE A 204 -22.50 -11.42 -0.03
C PHE A 204 -23.57 -10.51 -0.62
N VAL A 205 -24.06 -10.88 -1.81
CA VAL A 205 -25.19 -10.22 -2.47
C VAL A 205 -26.48 -10.90 -2.01
N VAL A 206 -27.46 -10.12 -1.59
CA VAL A 206 -28.80 -10.62 -1.24
C VAL A 206 -29.57 -10.93 -2.51
N LEU A 207 -29.99 -12.19 -2.67
CA LEU A 207 -30.91 -12.60 -3.73
C LEU A 207 -32.35 -12.36 -3.33
N ARG A 208 -32.69 -12.83 -2.12
CA ARG A 208 -34.05 -12.82 -1.58
C ARG A 208 -34.00 -12.74 -0.06
N ALA A 209 -34.83 -11.88 0.51
CA ALA A 209 -35.06 -11.83 1.94
C ALA A 209 -36.31 -12.63 2.31
N LEU A 210 -36.14 -13.68 3.13
CA LEU A 210 -37.24 -14.44 3.73
C LEU A 210 -37.46 -13.97 5.18
N PRO A 211 -38.52 -14.39 5.89
CA PRO A 211 -38.80 -13.89 7.24
C PRO A 211 -37.62 -14.02 8.21
N HIS A 212 -36.94 -15.18 8.24
CA HIS A 212 -35.87 -15.48 9.21
C HIS A 212 -34.45 -15.61 8.62
N HIS A 213 -34.34 -15.81 7.31
CA HIS A 213 -33.05 -16.00 6.64
C HIS A 213 -33.03 -15.26 5.30
N LEU A 214 -31.84 -15.10 4.75
CA LEU A 214 -31.60 -14.56 3.42
C LEU A 214 -31.08 -15.67 2.53
N GLU A 215 -31.49 -15.67 1.27
CA GLU A 215 -30.77 -16.36 0.20
C GLU A 215 -29.75 -15.40 -0.39
N VAL A 216 -28.49 -15.82 -0.44
CA VAL A 216 -27.37 -14.96 -0.78
C VAL A 216 -26.39 -15.65 -1.72
N LEU A 217 -25.61 -14.84 -2.43
CA LEU A 217 -24.43 -15.28 -3.18
C LEU A 217 -23.17 -14.69 -2.54
N GLN A 218 -22.23 -15.54 -2.18
CA GLN A 218 -21.01 -15.12 -1.50
C GLN A 218 -20.05 -14.42 -2.46
N ILE A 219 -19.41 -13.34 -2.00
CA ILE A 219 -18.30 -12.70 -2.71
C ILE A 219 -16.98 -13.20 -2.12
N THR A 220 -16.04 -13.55 -2.99
CA THR A 220 -14.68 -13.96 -2.63
C THR A 220 -13.64 -13.11 -3.34
N SER A 221 -12.61 -12.69 -2.62
CA SER A 221 -11.46 -11.99 -3.19
C SER A 221 -10.42 -12.94 -3.81
N GLN A 222 -10.60 -14.26 -3.67
CA GLN A 222 -9.71 -15.23 -4.31
C GLN A 222 -9.99 -15.29 -5.80
N ASP A 223 -8.94 -15.41 -6.60
CA ASP A 223 -9.10 -15.61 -8.03
C ASP A 223 -9.80 -16.95 -8.33
N LYS A 224 -10.88 -16.86 -9.11
CA LYS A 224 -11.72 -17.98 -9.57
C LYS A 224 -11.99 -17.91 -11.08
N ALA A 225 -11.16 -17.21 -11.86
CA ALA A 225 -11.30 -17.07 -13.31
C ALA A 225 -11.48 -18.41 -14.05
N HIS A 226 -10.87 -19.49 -13.54
CA HIS A 226 -10.88 -20.81 -14.14
C HIS A 226 -12.17 -21.62 -13.86
N ARG A 227 -13.12 -21.07 -13.09
CA ARG A 227 -14.35 -21.77 -12.71
C ARG A 227 -15.58 -21.15 -13.36
N ASP A 228 -16.48 -22.00 -13.81
CA ASP A 228 -17.77 -21.66 -14.43
C ASP A 228 -18.87 -21.31 -13.42
N ASP A 229 -18.75 -21.80 -12.18
CA ASP A 229 -19.65 -21.52 -11.06
C ASP A 229 -19.38 -20.17 -10.37
N HIS A 230 -18.53 -19.32 -10.95
CA HIS A 230 -18.19 -17.98 -10.45
C HIS A 230 -18.34 -16.92 -11.55
N LEU A 231 -18.81 -15.73 -11.16
CA LEU A 231 -18.80 -14.55 -12.03
C LEU A 231 -17.77 -13.54 -11.53
N PRO A 232 -17.00 -12.89 -12.40
CA PRO A 232 -16.21 -11.73 -12.00
C PRO A 232 -17.13 -10.68 -11.38
N PHE A 233 -16.68 -10.12 -10.26
CA PHE A 233 -17.43 -9.17 -9.47
C PHE A 233 -16.57 -7.95 -9.22
N TRP A 234 -17.11 -6.77 -9.48
CA TRP A 234 -16.46 -5.50 -9.17
C TRP A 234 -17.51 -4.54 -8.63
N THR A 235 -17.09 -3.56 -7.84
CA THR A 235 -17.96 -2.43 -7.52
C THR A 235 -17.31 -1.18 -8.06
N ASP A 236 -18.05 -0.38 -8.85
CA ASP A 236 -17.56 0.93 -9.30
C ASP A 236 -17.64 1.99 -8.17
N SER A 237 -17.72 1.53 -6.92
CA SER A 237 -17.85 2.38 -5.76
C SER A 237 -16.54 3.09 -5.46
N ASP A 238 -16.60 4.41 -5.29
CA ASP A 238 -15.49 5.19 -4.73
C ASP A 238 -15.41 5.09 -3.20
N ASP A 239 -16.36 4.39 -2.55
CA ASP A 239 -16.37 4.18 -1.11
C ASP A 239 -15.22 3.23 -0.71
N PRO A 240 -14.26 3.68 0.13
CA PRO A 240 -13.15 2.84 0.60
C PRO A 240 -13.59 1.67 1.50
N TYR A 241 -14.86 1.59 1.88
CA TYR A 241 -15.42 0.46 2.64
C TYR A 241 -16.26 -0.49 1.80
N ALA A 242 -16.46 -0.17 0.51
CA ALA A 242 -17.13 -1.07 -0.39
C ALA A 242 -16.36 -2.39 -0.50
N VAL A 243 -17.10 -3.47 -0.78
CA VAL A 243 -16.50 -4.76 -1.09
C VAL A 243 -15.53 -4.62 -2.27
N ASP A 244 -14.33 -5.20 -2.13
CA ASP A 244 -13.34 -5.23 -3.21
C ASP A 244 -13.82 -6.06 -4.40
N ASP A 245 -13.19 -5.80 -5.54
CA ASP A 245 -13.27 -6.66 -6.72
C ASP A 245 -12.83 -8.10 -6.39
N GLY A 246 -13.45 -9.05 -7.07
CA GLY A 246 -13.24 -10.47 -6.87
C GLY A 246 -14.20 -11.29 -7.71
N TYR A 247 -14.82 -12.29 -7.08
CA TYR A 247 -15.72 -13.21 -7.74
C TYR A 247 -16.96 -13.47 -6.90
N LEU A 248 -18.10 -13.57 -7.57
CA LEU A 248 -19.39 -13.95 -7.01
C LEU A 248 -19.60 -15.45 -7.22
N GLU A 249 -19.67 -16.22 -6.14
CA GLU A 249 -20.00 -17.66 -6.17
C GLU A 249 -21.49 -17.82 -6.49
N LEU A 250 -21.83 -18.52 -7.59
CA LEU A 250 -23.21 -18.64 -8.08
C LEU A 250 -24.07 -19.64 -7.28
N ARG A 251 -23.47 -20.33 -6.32
CA ARG A 251 -24.17 -21.22 -5.40
C ARG A 251 -24.96 -20.41 -4.37
N VAL A 252 -26.26 -20.69 -4.29
CA VAL A 252 -27.13 -20.06 -3.27
C VAL A 252 -26.79 -20.61 -1.89
N ARG A 253 -26.62 -19.70 -0.93
CA ARG A 253 -26.46 -20.01 0.49
C ARG A 253 -27.57 -19.37 1.30
N GLN A 254 -27.90 -19.97 2.43
CA GLN A 254 -28.83 -19.40 3.40
C GLN A 254 -28.05 -18.79 4.56
N VAL A 255 -28.38 -17.55 4.91
CA VAL A 255 -27.75 -16.82 6.03
C VAL A 255 -28.85 -16.38 6.98
N ASN A 256 -28.73 -16.67 8.27
CA ASN A 256 -29.68 -16.20 9.27
C ASN A 256 -29.60 -14.67 9.38
N LYS A 257 -30.73 -13.97 9.45
CA LYS A 257 -30.74 -12.50 9.61
C LYS A 257 -30.02 -12.04 10.89
N ARG A 258 -29.92 -12.89 11.92
CA ARG A 258 -29.16 -12.62 13.15
C ARG A 258 -27.65 -12.59 12.95
N ASN A 259 -27.15 -13.18 11.86
CA ASN A 259 -25.73 -13.25 11.53
C ASN A 259 -25.29 -12.06 10.65
N LEU A 260 -26.20 -11.14 10.33
CA LEU A 260 -25.89 -9.90 9.63
C LEU A 260 -25.08 -8.97 10.52
N ARG A 261 -24.02 -8.39 9.96
CA ARG A 261 -23.11 -7.50 10.69
C ARG A 261 -23.25 -6.07 10.23
N ARG A 262 -23.03 -5.84 8.93
CA ARG A 262 -23.15 -4.51 8.34
C ARG A 262 -23.65 -4.59 6.92
N ARG A 263 -24.41 -3.57 6.54
CA ARG A 263 -24.76 -3.31 5.15
C ARG A 263 -23.58 -2.59 4.49
N ASP A 264 -23.24 -3.01 3.28
CA ASP A 264 -22.27 -2.33 2.45
C ASP A 264 -22.91 -1.10 1.77
N ALA A 265 -22.14 -0.05 1.54
CA ALA A 265 -22.66 1.14 0.86
C ALA A 265 -22.92 0.89 -0.64
N ALA A 266 -22.19 -0.06 -1.22
CA ALA A 266 -22.36 -0.47 -2.60
C ALA A 266 -23.51 -1.46 -2.79
N TYR A 267 -24.03 -1.51 -4.01
CA TYR A 267 -24.96 -2.53 -4.48
C TYR A 267 -24.26 -3.43 -5.49
N CYS A 268 -24.81 -4.62 -5.71
CA CYS A 268 -24.39 -5.45 -6.84
C CYS A 268 -24.66 -4.68 -8.14
N PRO A 269 -23.64 -4.44 -9.00
CA PRO A 269 -23.84 -3.70 -10.24
C PRO A 269 -24.90 -4.34 -11.13
N ASP A 270 -25.69 -3.51 -11.81
CA ASP A 270 -26.84 -3.96 -12.60
C ASP A 270 -26.45 -5.02 -13.64
N GLN A 271 -25.30 -4.87 -14.30
CA GLN A 271 -24.81 -5.83 -15.29
C GLN A 271 -24.63 -7.24 -14.70
N ILE A 272 -24.05 -7.32 -13.49
CA ILE A 272 -23.84 -8.58 -12.78
C ILE A 272 -25.19 -9.10 -12.27
N TRP A 273 -26.02 -8.22 -11.70
CA TRP A 273 -27.33 -8.57 -11.17
C TRP A 273 -28.27 -9.16 -12.24
N HIS A 274 -28.32 -8.55 -13.42
CA HIS A 274 -29.08 -9.05 -14.56
C HIS A 274 -28.60 -10.44 -15.00
N ARG A 275 -27.28 -10.65 -15.03
CA ARG A 275 -26.69 -11.96 -15.37
C ARG A 275 -27.01 -13.03 -14.33
N VAL A 276 -26.97 -12.70 -13.04
CA VAL A 276 -27.39 -13.60 -11.96
C VAL A 276 -28.86 -13.98 -12.13
N ARG A 277 -29.72 -12.99 -12.37
CA ARG A 277 -31.17 -13.20 -12.58
C ARG A 277 -31.45 -14.09 -13.80
N SER A 278 -30.72 -13.91 -14.91
CA SER A 278 -30.91 -14.73 -16.11
C SER A 278 -30.47 -16.18 -15.89
N ILE A 279 -29.35 -16.41 -15.19
CA ILE A 279 -28.89 -17.76 -14.83
C ILE A 279 -29.94 -18.44 -13.95
N LYS A 280 -30.43 -17.76 -12.91
CA LYS A 280 -31.42 -18.34 -11.99
C LYS A 280 -32.80 -18.53 -12.60
N ALA A 281 -33.17 -17.76 -13.63
CA ALA A 281 -34.40 -18.02 -14.38
C ALA A 281 -34.30 -19.31 -15.24
N THR A 282 -33.08 -19.70 -15.61
CA THR A 282 -32.82 -20.86 -16.48
C THR A 282 -32.60 -22.16 -15.70
N ASP A 283 -32.23 -22.06 -14.41
CA ASP A 283 -32.21 -23.19 -13.46
C ASP A 283 -33.59 -23.33 -12.78
N PRO A 284 -34.48 -24.24 -13.23
CA PRO A 284 -35.72 -24.50 -12.51
C PRO A 284 -35.39 -25.00 -11.09
N PRO A 285 -36.22 -24.67 -10.08
CA PRO A 285 -36.02 -25.18 -8.72
C PRO A 285 -36.05 -26.71 -8.76
N GLN A 286 -34.93 -27.36 -8.47
CA GLN A 286 -34.91 -28.79 -8.19
C GLN A 286 -35.85 -29.03 -7.00
N ALA A 287 -36.98 -29.68 -7.28
CA ALA A 287 -37.91 -30.12 -6.26
C ALA A 287 -37.13 -30.97 -5.25
N ARG A 288 -37.01 -30.49 -4.01
CA ARG A 288 -36.46 -31.28 -2.91
C ARG A 288 -37.47 -32.37 -2.61
N SER A 289 -37.15 -33.61 -2.98
CA SER A 289 -37.77 -34.83 -2.47
C SER A 289 -37.37 -35.09 -1.03
#